data_AF-A0A1I8NH82-F1
#
_entry.id   AF-A0A1I8NH82-F1
#
_cell.length_a   1.000
_cell.length_b   1.000
_cell.length_c   1.000
_cell.angle_alpha   90.00
_cell.angle_beta   90.00
_cell.angle_gamma   90.00
#
_symmetry.space_group_name_H-M   'P 1'
#
loop_
_entity.id
_entity.type
_entity.pdbx_description
1 polymer ?
#
loop_
_entity_poly.entity_id
_entity_poly.type
_entity_poly.pdbx_seq_one_letter_code
_entity_poly.pdbx_strand_id
1 'polypeptide(L)'
;MAKPSFFIQIIFVIICIVAAAIAMRCEDNVGNNGLYGWDDTKKMLRDIDDIKNAIGSINLSKHTAKDLPMFDIRVDSLPYKCQTHGPYSSCAEITACTERSGYYYIRIPQYNNESFLVECDAHTEGGDWTVIQRREDGSTDFYRTWAEYKVGFGEVDGEFFIGMDKLFALTNYQGPQELLILMVNGTNEAKGYAKYDSFRIANEVEKYKLIRTGQYTGTAGDSLKGHIGAKFSTKDQDNDVHAEGNCAVLYMGAWWYTKCHSSNLNGHYGDKSYAKGVDWYSFTGHHNSLVYAKMMLRRKRG
;
A
#
# COMPACT_ATOMS: atom_id res chain seq x y z
N MET A 1 33.27 -68.16 9.93
CA MET A 1 32.45 -67.35 10.86
C MET A 1 33.37 -66.36 11.55
N ALA A 2 33.34 -65.09 11.13
CA ALA A 2 34.19 -64.04 11.68
C ALA A 2 33.61 -63.54 13.01
N LYS A 3 34.43 -63.47 14.07
CA LYS A 3 34.05 -62.84 15.34
C LYS A 3 33.87 -61.34 15.11
N PRO A 4 32.78 -60.71 15.60
CA PRO A 4 32.60 -59.27 15.44
C PRO A 4 33.70 -58.51 16.20
N SER A 5 34.12 -57.39 15.61
CA SER A 5 35.12 -56.48 16.17
C SER A 5 34.69 -55.99 17.57
N PHE A 6 35.65 -55.91 18.50
CA PHE A 6 35.49 -55.43 19.88
C PHE A 6 34.75 -54.08 19.98
N PHE A 7 34.86 -53.23 18.96
CA PHE A 7 34.15 -51.95 18.86
C PHE A 7 32.63 -52.10 18.74
N ILE A 8 32.12 -53.14 18.07
CA ILE A 8 30.68 -53.35 17.88
C ILE A 8 30.02 -53.81 19.19
N GLN A 9 30.73 -54.60 20.01
CA GLN A 9 30.24 -55.00 21.33
C GLN A 9 30.16 -53.82 22.31
N ILE A 10 31.12 -52.89 22.26
CA ILE A 10 31.09 -51.68 23.09
C ILE A 10 29.91 -50.77 22.74
N ILE A 11 29.61 -50.59 21.45
CA ILE A 11 28.49 -49.76 21.00
C ILE A 11 27.15 -50.34 21.47
N PHE A 12 26.96 -51.66 21.38
CA PHE A 12 25.75 -52.31 21.89
C PHE A 12 25.60 -52.16 23.40
N VAL A 13 26.68 -52.26 24.17
CA VAL A 13 26.65 -52.06 25.62
C VAL A 13 26.30 -50.61 25.97
N ILE A 14 26.85 -49.62 25.27
CA ILE A 14 26.50 -48.20 25.45
C ILE A 14 25.03 -47.94 25.13
N ILE A 15 24.50 -48.50 24.03
CA ILE A 15 23.09 -48.34 23.66
C ILE A 15 22.18 -48.97 24.73
N CYS A 16 22.52 -50.14 25.25
CA CYS A 16 21.78 -50.77 26.34
C CYS A 16 21.84 -49.97 27.65
N ILE A 17 22.98 -49.37 27.98
CA ILE A 17 23.13 -48.52 29.18
C ILE A 17 22.32 -47.23 29.03
N VAL A 18 22.32 -46.60 27.85
CA VAL A 18 21.51 -45.40 27.58
C VAL A 18 20.02 -45.74 27.60
N ALA A 19 19.60 -46.86 27.00
CA ALA A 19 18.22 -47.32 27.05
C ALA A 19 17.76 -47.65 28.48
N ALA A 20 18.62 -48.29 29.28
CA ALA A 20 18.36 -48.56 30.70
C ALA A 20 18.33 -47.28 31.54
N ALA A 21 19.18 -46.30 31.27
CA ALA A 21 19.16 -45.00 31.94
C ALA A 21 17.90 -44.19 31.62
N ILE A 22 17.37 -44.30 30.39
CA ILE A 22 16.09 -43.71 29.99
C ILE A 22 14.93 -44.46 30.66
N ALA A 23 15.00 -45.78 30.76
CA ALA A 23 13.99 -46.59 31.45
C ALA A 23 13.94 -46.32 32.96
N MET A 24 15.09 -46.21 33.64
CA MET A 24 15.16 -45.87 35.07
C MET A 24 14.71 -44.43 35.37
N ARG A 25 14.80 -43.50 34.40
CA ARG A 25 14.28 -42.13 34.56
C ARG A 25 12.76 -42.02 34.47
N CYS A 26 12.07 -43.12 34.13
CA CYS A 26 10.62 -43.20 34.15
C CYS A 26 10.04 -43.77 35.46
N GLU A 27 10.86 -44.34 36.36
CA GLU A 27 10.37 -44.90 37.63
C GLU A 27 10.45 -43.93 38.83
N ASP A 28 11.24 -42.84 38.75
CA ASP A 28 11.45 -41.93 39.90
C ASP A 28 10.64 -40.61 39.87
N ASN A 29 9.59 -40.50 39.06
CA ASN A 29 8.66 -39.36 39.12
C ASN A 29 7.19 -39.79 39.18
N VAL A 30 6.91 -40.82 39.99
CA VAL A 30 5.58 -40.98 40.59
C VAL A 30 5.50 -40.04 41.79
N GLY A 31 5.25 -38.76 41.53
CA GLY A 31 5.19 -37.75 42.58
C GLY A 31 4.86 -36.35 42.08
N ASN A 32 3.57 -36.05 42.01
CA ASN A 32 2.93 -34.74 41.85
C ASN A 32 2.81 -34.11 40.44
N ASN A 33 1.54 -34.01 40.04
CA ASN A 33 0.90 -33.01 39.18
C ASN A 33 1.12 -33.11 37.66
N GLY A 34 0.03 -33.42 36.96
CA GLY A 34 -0.19 -33.00 35.57
C GLY A 34 -0.43 -34.14 34.60
N LEU A 35 -1.69 -34.57 34.49
CA LEU A 35 -2.20 -35.44 33.45
C LEU A 35 -2.27 -34.67 32.12
N TYR A 36 -1.12 -34.31 31.54
CA TYR A 36 -1.01 -33.65 30.25
C TYR A 36 0.20 -34.23 29.52
N GLY A 37 0.00 -34.90 28.38
CA GLY A 37 1.14 -35.35 27.58
C GLY A 37 1.01 -36.66 26.81
N TRP A 38 -0.10 -37.38 26.90
CA TRP A 38 -0.37 -38.52 25.99
C TRP A 38 -1.66 -38.32 25.19
N ASP A 39 -2.75 -37.90 25.84
CA ASP A 39 -4.01 -37.63 25.13
C ASP A 39 -3.90 -36.39 24.22
N ASP A 40 -3.16 -35.36 24.62
CA ASP A 40 -2.88 -34.21 23.77
C ASP A 40 -2.05 -34.58 22.54
N THR A 41 -1.09 -35.50 22.70
CA THR A 41 -0.25 -35.98 21.59
C THR A 41 -1.04 -36.86 20.63
N LYS A 42 -1.95 -37.71 21.14
CA LYS A 42 -2.89 -38.47 20.30
C LYS A 42 -3.84 -37.55 19.54
N LYS A 43 -4.32 -36.49 20.19
CA LYS A 43 -5.19 -35.50 19.59
C LYS A 43 -4.47 -34.77 18.46
N MET A 44 -3.25 -34.28 18.70
CA MET A 44 -2.42 -33.64 17.67
C MET A 44 -2.17 -34.55 16.46
N LEU A 45 -1.92 -35.85 16.68
CA LEU A 45 -1.71 -36.79 15.58
C LEU A 45 -2.97 -37.01 14.75
N ARG A 46 -4.16 -37.03 15.36
CA ARG A 46 -5.43 -37.09 14.63
C ARG A 46 -5.70 -35.80 13.87
N ASP A 47 -5.49 -34.65 14.50
CA ASP A 47 -5.67 -33.35 13.86
C ASP A 47 -4.76 -33.20 12.63
N ILE A 48 -3.53 -33.71 12.69
CA ILE A 48 -2.60 -33.76 11.53
C ILE A 48 -3.14 -34.66 10.40
N ASP A 49 -3.75 -35.80 10.73
CA ASP A 49 -4.29 -36.72 9.74
C ASP A 49 -5.55 -36.16 9.08
N ASP A 50 -6.40 -35.48 9.85
CA ASP A 50 -7.57 -34.75 9.35
C ASP A 50 -7.16 -33.60 8.42
N ILE A 51 -6.10 -32.85 8.77
CA ILE A 51 -5.53 -31.81 7.90
C ILE A 51 -4.99 -32.40 6.60
N LYS A 52 -4.28 -33.54 6.66
CA LYS A 52 -3.78 -34.22 5.45
C LYS A 52 -4.91 -34.68 4.54
N ASN A 53 -5.98 -35.22 5.12
CA ASN A 53 -7.15 -35.67 4.37
C ASN A 53 -7.91 -34.48 3.77
N ALA A 54 -8.02 -33.37 4.50
CA ALA A 54 -8.58 -32.12 4.00
C ALA A 54 -7.75 -31.58 2.82
N ILE A 55 -6.42 -31.53 2.93
CA ILE A 55 -5.52 -31.13 1.85
C ILE A 55 -5.63 -32.08 0.64
N GLY A 56 -5.71 -33.39 0.86
CA GLY A 56 -5.87 -34.38 -0.21
C GLY A 56 -7.18 -34.24 -0.99
N SER A 57 -8.21 -33.67 -0.35
CA SER A 57 -9.50 -33.35 -0.97
C SER A 57 -9.52 -32.00 -1.71
N ILE A 58 -8.49 -31.17 -1.54
CA ILE A 58 -8.32 -29.93 -2.30
C ILE A 58 -7.90 -30.31 -3.72
N ASN A 59 -8.86 -30.22 -4.64
CA ASN A 59 -8.62 -30.44 -6.06
C ASN A 59 -7.88 -29.22 -6.65
N LEU A 60 -6.55 -29.23 -6.57
CA LEU A 60 -5.66 -28.17 -7.07
C LEU A 60 -5.61 -28.03 -8.61
N SER A 61 -6.57 -28.61 -9.34
CA SER A 61 -6.60 -28.61 -10.81
C SER A 61 -7.46 -27.50 -11.46
N LYS A 62 -7.84 -26.43 -10.73
CA LYS A 62 -8.65 -25.34 -11.30
C LYS A 62 -8.13 -23.91 -11.13
N HIS A 63 -6.97 -23.70 -10.52
CA HIS A 63 -6.37 -22.35 -10.49
C HIS A 63 -5.28 -22.27 -11.56
N THR A 64 -5.64 -21.76 -12.73
CA THR A 64 -4.63 -21.25 -13.66
C THR A 64 -3.94 -20.06 -13.00
N ALA A 65 -2.65 -19.85 -13.26
CA ALA A 65 -1.85 -18.73 -12.74
C ALA A 65 -2.37 -17.32 -13.14
N LYS A 66 -3.58 -17.22 -13.71
CA LYS A 66 -4.33 -15.99 -13.97
C LYS A 66 -5.16 -15.51 -12.78
N ASP A 67 -5.50 -16.38 -11.82
CA ASP A 67 -6.50 -16.06 -10.78
C ASP A 67 -5.95 -16.00 -9.34
N LEU A 68 -4.63 -15.94 -9.16
CA LEU A 68 -4.04 -15.70 -7.84
C LEU A 68 -3.99 -14.18 -7.59
N PRO A 69 -4.69 -13.65 -6.56
CA PRO A 69 -4.46 -12.29 -6.13
C PRO A 69 -3.03 -12.21 -5.57
N MET A 70 -2.25 -11.29 -6.13
CA MET A 70 -0.85 -11.04 -5.82
C MET A 70 -0.73 -10.34 -4.45
N PHE A 71 -1.04 -11.08 -3.40
CA PHE A 71 -0.80 -10.66 -2.01
C PHE A 71 0.24 -11.60 -1.41
N ASP A 72 1.48 -11.49 -1.86
CA ASP A 72 2.63 -11.95 -1.07
C ASP A 72 3.82 -11.00 -1.28
N ILE A 73 4.58 -10.81 -0.20
CA ILE A 73 5.54 -9.75 0.15
C ILE A 73 6.79 -9.68 -0.77
N ARG A 74 6.77 -10.32 -1.93
CA ARG A 74 7.87 -10.29 -2.89
C ARG A 74 7.30 -9.88 -4.23
N VAL A 75 7.74 -8.73 -4.73
CA VAL A 75 7.57 -8.29 -6.13
C VAL A 75 7.73 -9.51 -7.03
N ASP A 76 6.61 -10.09 -7.47
CA ASP A 76 6.65 -11.28 -8.30
C ASP A 76 7.36 -10.91 -9.59
N SER A 77 8.28 -11.77 -10.04
CA SER A 77 9.02 -11.51 -11.26
C SER A 77 8.04 -11.35 -12.42
N LEU A 78 8.18 -10.28 -13.20
CA LEU A 78 7.35 -10.04 -14.38
C LEU A 78 7.29 -11.29 -15.26
N PRO A 79 6.18 -11.53 -15.99
CA PRO A 79 6.15 -12.58 -17.00
C PRO A 79 7.39 -12.47 -17.90
N TYR A 80 8.03 -13.59 -18.27
CA TYR A 80 9.27 -13.58 -19.05
C TYR A 80 9.19 -12.68 -20.29
N LYS A 81 8.04 -12.71 -20.99
CA LYS A 81 7.74 -11.85 -22.15
C LYS A 81 7.76 -10.34 -21.86
N CYS A 82 7.61 -9.92 -20.61
CA CYS A 82 7.61 -8.53 -20.17
C CYS A 82 8.97 -8.11 -19.59
N GLN A 83 9.82 -9.04 -19.15
CA GLN A 83 11.13 -8.70 -18.57
C GLN A 83 12.08 -8.01 -19.57
N THR A 84 11.94 -8.30 -20.87
CA THR A 84 12.83 -7.77 -21.92
C THR A 84 12.50 -6.35 -22.38
N HIS A 85 11.40 -5.76 -21.91
CA HIS A 85 10.90 -4.45 -22.37
C HIS A 85 11.22 -3.28 -21.42
N GLY A 86 11.99 -3.53 -20.35
CA GLY A 86 12.32 -2.51 -19.35
C GLY A 86 13.47 -1.58 -19.74
N PRO A 87 13.62 -0.43 -19.05
CA PRO A 87 12.75 0.05 -17.96
C PRO A 87 11.50 0.76 -18.49
N TYR A 88 10.35 0.43 -17.89
CA TYR A 88 9.07 1.04 -18.22
C TYR A 88 8.96 2.47 -17.70
N SER A 89 8.32 3.33 -18.47
CA SER A 89 8.17 4.75 -18.13
C SER A 89 6.80 5.12 -17.57
N SER A 90 5.85 4.18 -17.49
CA SER A 90 4.54 4.41 -16.89
C SER A 90 3.82 3.10 -16.57
N CYS A 91 2.76 3.19 -15.77
CA CYS A 91 1.86 2.06 -15.56
C CYS A 91 1.23 1.57 -16.86
N ALA A 92 0.89 2.47 -17.79
CA ALA A 92 0.32 2.12 -19.10
C ALA A 92 1.21 1.13 -19.88
N GLU A 93 2.53 1.35 -19.90
CA GLU A 93 3.45 0.49 -20.66
C GLU A 93 3.57 -0.91 -20.06
N ILE A 94 3.63 -1.01 -18.73
CA ILE A 94 3.79 -2.30 -18.05
C ILE A 94 2.47 -3.08 -18.02
N THR A 95 1.34 -2.41 -17.77
CA THR A 95 0.01 -3.05 -17.74
C THR A 95 -0.46 -3.47 -19.12
N ALA A 96 0.03 -2.85 -20.19
CA ALA A 96 -0.19 -3.34 -21.55
C ALA A 96 0.42 -4.75 -21.79
N CYS A 97 1.48 -5.12 -21.06
CA CYS A 97 2.09 -6.45 -21.16
C CYS A 97 1.56 -7.43 -20.11
N THR A 98 1.39 -6.96 -18.86
CA THR A 98 1.00 -7.81 -17.72
C THR A 98 -0.51 -8.02 -17.62
N GLU A 99 -1.32 -7.06 -18.09
CA GLU A 99 -2.78 -7.02 -17.95
C GLU A 99 -3.26 -7.11 -16.49
N ARG A 100 -2.41 -6.71 -15.53
CA ARG A 100 -2.67 -6.89 -14.09
C ARG A 100 -2.31 -5.64 -13.29
N SER A 101 -3.14 -5.35 -12.29
CA SER A 101 -2.77 -4.41 -11.22
C SER A 101 -1.65 -4.99 -10.36
N GLY A 102 -0.83 -4.13 -9.77
CA GLY A 102 0.28 -4.58 -8.95
C GLY A 102 1.33 -3.52 -8.69
N TYR A 103 2.40 -3.92 -8.02
CA TYR A 103 3.53 -3.06 -7.70
C TYR A 103 4.65 -3.23 -8.72
N TYR A 104 5.07 -2.12 -9.31
CA TYR A 104 6.01 -2.12 -10.41
C TYR A 104 7.03 -1.00 -10.28
N TYR A 105 8.26 -1.28 -10.73
CA TYR A 105 9.29 -0.26 -10.87
C TYR A 105 9.14 0.47 -12.20
N ILE A 106 8.95 1.78 -12.14
CA ILE A 106 8.95 2.66 -13.32
C ILE A 106 10.11 3.65 -13.25
N ARG A 107 10.54 4.15 -14.41
CA ARG A 107 11.57 5.18 -14.54
C ARG A 107 11.04 6.39 -15.28
N ILE A 108 11.08 7.55 -14.62
CA ILE A 108 10.72 8.85 -15.20
C ILE A 108 12.00 9.68 -15.34
N PRO A 109 12.60 9.78 -16.54
CA PRO A 109 13.87 10.50 -16.74
C PRO A 109 13.87 11.96 -16.26
N GLN A 110 12.70 12.61 -16.26
CA GLN A 110 12.51 13.99 -15.78
C GLN A 110 12.64 14.12 -14.26
N TYR A 111 12.49 13.03 -13.50
CA TYR A 111 12.72 13.00 -12.07
C TYR A 111 14.15 12.59 -11.76
N ASN A 112 14.53 11.37 -12.16
CA ASN A 112 15.87 10.82 -12.02
C ASN A 112 16.08 9.64 -12.98
N ASN A 113 17.33 9.16 -13.07
CA ASN A 113 17.67 7.99 -13.90
C ASN A 113 17.43 6.65 -13.20
N GLU A 114 16.96 6.67 -11.95
CA GLU A 114 16.68 5.47 -11.16
C GLU A 114 15.19 5.09 -11.25
N SER A 115 14.90 3.81 -11.09
CA SER A 115 13.51 3.36 -11.03
C SER A 115 12.96 3.52 -9.61
N PHE A 116 11.66 3.77 -9.48
CA PHE A 116 10.97 3.78 -8.20
C PHE A 116 9.69 2.94 -8.27
N LEU A 117 9.30 2.39 -7.11
CA LEU A 117 8.14 1.53 -6.98
C LEU A 117 6.84 2.35 -7.02
N VAL A 118 5.85 1.87 -7.76
CA VAL A 118 4.49 2.41 -7.81
C VAL A 118 3.47 1.29 -7.80
N GLU A 119 2.27 1.57 -7.31
CA GLU A 119 1.08 0.74 -7.57
C GLU A 119 0.48 1.14 -8.92
N CYS A 120 0.28 0.16 -9.79
CA CYS A 120 -0.48 0.31 -11.03
C CYS A 120 -1.85 -0.32 -10.89
N ASP A 121 -2.89 0.41 -11.29
CA ASP A 121 -4.24 -0.10 -11.46
C ASP A 121 -4.53 -0.31 -12.96
N ALA A 122 -4.69 -1.58 -13.36
CA ALA A 122 -4.91 -2.02 -14.72
C ALA A 122 -6.40 -2.17 -15.10
N HIS A 123 -7.32 -1.89 -14.18
CA HIS A 123 -8.73 -2.28 -14.35
C HIS A 123 -9.70 -1.08 -14.24
N THR A 124 -9.46 -0.14 -13.33
CA THR A 124 -10.34 1.02 -13.13
C THR A 124 -10.40 1.87 -14.40
N GLU A 125 -11.60 2.11 -14.94
CA GLU A 125 -11.81 2.86 -16.20
C GLU A 125 -10.88 2.44 -17.36
N GLY A 126 -10.62 1.14 -17.48
CA GLY A 126 -9.72 0.58 -18.50
C GLY A 126 -8.22 0.74 -18.19
N GLY A 127 -7.86 1.01 -16.93
CA GLY A 127 -6.49 0.92 -16.43
C GLY A 127 -5.57 2.09 -16.76
N ASP A 128 -4.28 1.78 -16.80
CA ASP A 128 -3.11 2.67 -17.00
C ASP A 128 -2.82 3.62 -15.83
N TRP A 129 -3.48 3.42 -14.69
CA TRP A 129 -3.40 4.31 -13.56
C TRP A 129 -2.14 4.05 -12.73
N THR A 130 -1.42 5.11 -12.40
CA THR A 130 -0.37 5.14 -11.38
C THR A 130 -0.93 5.75 -10.11
N VAL A 131 -0.96 5.00 -9.01
CA VAL A 131 -1.42 5.54 -7.72
C VAL A 131 -0.35 6.46 -7.12
N ILE A 132 -0.77 7.65 -6.69
CA ILE A 132 0.12 8.70 -6.18
C ILE A 132 -0.12 9.03 -4.70
N GLN A 133 -1.28 8.66 -4.17
CA GLN A 133 -1.64 8.84 -2.77
C GLN A 133 -2.72 7.81 -2.40
N ARG A 134 -2.63 7.27 -1.18
CA ARG A 134 -3.69 6.45 -0.58
C ARG A 134 -3.86 6.72 0.91
N ARG A 135 -5.11 6.85 1.34
CA ARG A 135 -5.60 6.84 2.73
C ARG A 135 -6.61 5.71 2.88
N GLU A 136 -6.47 4.86 3.89
CA GLU A 136 -7.35 3.72 4.13
C GLU A 136 -7.48 3.28 5.59
N ASP A 137 -6.47 3.50 6.44
CA ASP A 137 -6.44 2.96 7.81
C ASP A 137 -5.74 3.86 8.85
N GLY A 138 -5.12 4.96 8.44
CA GLY A 138 -4.38 5.86 9.33
C GLY A 138 -3.03 5.31 9.82
N SER A 139 -2.50 4.25 9.20
CA SER A 139 -1.19 3.67 9.52
C SER A 139 -0.03 4.62 9.28
N THR A 140 -0.20 5.62 8.40
CA THR A 140 0.83 6.60 8.07
C THR A 140 0.41 8.00 8.52
N ASP A 141 1.28 8.69 9.26
CA ASP A 141 1.09 10.10 9.57
C ASP A 141 1.31 10.97 8.32
N PHE A 142 0.33 11.80 7.96
CA PHE A 142 0.40 12.76 6.85
C PHE A 142 0.70 14.20 7.33
N TYR A 143 0.78 14.46 8.63
CA TYR A 143 1.15 15.76 9.18
C TYR A 143 2.68 15.98 9.18
N ARG A 144 3.23 16.02 7.97
CA ARG A 144 4.68 15.98 7.68
C ARG A 144 5.24 17.35 7.26
N THR A 145 6.56 17.42 7.26
CA THR A 145 7.34 18.61 6.86
C THR A 145 7.45 18.76 5.33
N TRP A 146 7.90 19.92 4.86
CA TRP A 146 8.16 20.19 3.45
C TRP A 146 9.14 19.17 2.84
N ALA A 147 10.23 18.88 3.55
CA ALA A 147 11.27 17.96 3.10
C ALA A 147 10.73 16.53 2.94
N GLU A 148 9.87 16.08 3.84
CA GLU A 148 9.21 14.76 3.75
C GLU A 148 8.22 14.70 2.59
N TYR A 149 7.37 15.73 2.41
CA TYR A 149 6.45 15.80 1.27
C TYR A 149 7.18 15.88 -0.07
N LYS A 150 8.34 16.53 -0.12
CA LYS A 150 9.18 16.62 -1.32
C LYS A 150 9.59 15.24 -1.83
N VAL A 151 10.13 14.39 -0.95
CA VAL A 151 10.66 13.07 -1.32
C VAL A 151 9.59 11.97 -1.36
N GLY A 152 8.52 12.11 -0.58
CA GLY A 152 7.47 11.12 -0.40
C GLY A 152 7.67 10.27 0.86
N PHE A 153 6.61 9.60 1.30
CA PHE A 153 6.59 8.83 2.54
C PHE A 153 5.48 7.78 2.54
N GLY A 154 5.53 6.87 3.50
CA GLY A 154 4.60 5.73 3.63
C GLY A 154 5.00 4.55 2.76
N GLU A 155 4.15 3.52 2.76
CA GLU A 155 4.40 2.27 2.06
C GLU A 155 3.45 2.13 0.86
N VAL A 156 3.98 1.79 -0.32
CA VAL A 156 3.20 1.77 -1.57
C VAL A 156 2.06 0.74 -1.51
N ASP A 157 2.21 -0.31 -0.70
CA ASP A 157 1.19 -1.33 -0.45
C ASP A 157 0.20 -0.99 0.67
N GLY A 158 0.39 0.13 1.37
CA GLY A 158 -0.53 0.69 2.36
C GLY A 158 -0.84 2.17 2.09
N GLU A 159 -0.81 2.99 3.14
CA GLU A 159 -0.94 4.44 3.02
C GLU A 159 0.40 5.08 2.63
N PHE A 160 0.37 5.95 1.61
CA PHE A 160 1.56 6.66 1.17
C PHE A 160 1.23 7.94 0.41
N PHE A 161 2.26 8.76 0.25
CA PHE A 161 2.32 9.87 -0.70
C PHE A 161 3.58 9.76 -1.55
N ILE A 162 3.43 9.82 -2.88
CA ILE A 162 4.51 9.52 -3.83
C ILE A 162 5.71 10.48 -3.75
N GLY A 163 5.49 11.69 -3.23
CA GLY A 163 6.47 12.77 -3.16
C GLY A 163 6.25 13.84 -4.23
N MET A 164 6.41 15.11 -3.86
CA MET A 164 6.11 16.25 -4.73
C MET A 164 7.02 16.32 -5.95
N ASP A 165 8.30 15.91 -5.84
CA ASP A 165 9.21 15.90 -7.00
C ASP A 165 8.78 14.84 -8.04
N LYS A 166 8.39 13.65 -7.57
CA LYS A 166 7.87 12.58 -8.44
C LYS A 166 6.54 13.01 -9.06
N LEU A 167 5.65 13.61 -8.26
CA LEU A 167 4.36 14.11 -8.72
C LEU A 167 4.53 15.22 -9.79
N PHE A 168 5.48 16.13 -9.60
CA PHE A 168 5.81 17.14 -10.59
C PHE A 168 6.27 16.50 -11.90
N ALA A 169 7.21 15.56 -11.83
CA ALA A 169 7.72 14.88 -13.02
C ALA A 169 6.61 14.12 -13.77
N LEU A 170 5.78 13.34 -13.05
CA LEU A 170 4.65 12.59 -13.63
C LEU A 170 3.63 13.50 -14.31
N THR A 171 3.22 14.58 -13.65
CA THR A 171 2.22 15.52 -14.19
C THR A 171 2.71 16.37 -15.36
N ASN A 172 4.03 16.42 -15.58
CA ASN A 172 4.66 17.12 -16.69
C ASN A 172 5.20 16.15 -17.77
N TYR A 173 5.02 14.84 -17.59
CA TYR A 173 5.55 13.81 -18.51
C TYR A 173 4.62 13.58 -19.70
N GLN A 174 5.19 13.65 -20.92
CA GLN A 174 4.57 13.22 -22.18
C GLN A 174 3.12 13.69 -22.45
N GLY A 175 2.72 14.87 -21.97
CA GLY A 175 1.42 15.47 -22.30
C GLY A 175 0.47 15.60 -21.10
N PRO A 176 -0.82 15.94 -21.33
CA PRO A 176 -1.79 16.11 -20.26
C PRO A 176 -2.03 14.82 -19.48
N GLN A 177 -2.04 14.92 -18.15
CA GLN A 177 -2.38 13.83 -17.24
C GLN A 177 -3.79 14.01 -16.69
N GLU A 178 -4.56 12.93 -16.67
CA GLU A 178 -5.81 12.84 -15.92
C GLU A 178 -5.51 12.50 -14.46
N LEU A 179 -6.31 13.06 -13.56
CA LEU A 179 -6.35 12.68 -12.14
C LEU A 179 -7.71 12.05 -11.85
N LEU A 180 -7.70 10.88 -11.23
CA LEU A 180 -8.89 10.24 -10.65
C LEU A 180 -8.71 10.13 -9.14
N ILE A 181 -9.74 10.57 -8.41
CA ILE A 181 -9.82 10.48 -6.95
C ILE A 181 -11.01 9.60 -6.61
N LEU A 182 -10.77 8.47 -5.96
CA LEU A 182 -11.79 7.56 -5.44
C LEU A 182 -11.94 7.80 -3.94
N MET A 183 -13.18 7.87 -3.44
CA MET A 183 -13.49 8.25 -2.06
C MET A 183 -14.58 7.37 -1.47
N VAL A 184 -14.48 7.08 -0.16
CA VAL A 184 -15.54 6.43 0.62
C VAL A 184 -15.87 7.27 1.84
N ASN A 185 -17.15 7.61 1.97
CA ASN A 185 -17.69 8.38 3.08
C ASN A 185 -17.61 7.55 4.38
N GLY A 186 -17.03 8.15 5.44
CA GLY A 186 -16.85 7.48 6.73
C GLY A 186 -18.11 7.27 7.57
N THR A 187 -19.24 7.88 7.21
CA THR A 187 -20.49 7.79 7.99
C THR A 187 -21.47 6.78 7.42
N ASN A 188 -21.60 6.72 6.09
CA ASN A 188 -22.63 5.93 5.40
C ASN A 188 -22.07 5.03 4.29
N GLU A 189 -20.73 4.93 4.19
CA GLU A 189 -20.01 4.11 3.22
C GLU A 189 -20.30 4.45 1.75
N ALA A 190 -20.95 5.59 1.48
CA ALA A 190 -21.22 6.05 0.13
C ALA A 190 -19.90 6.23 -0.63
N LYS A 191 -19.87 5.75 -1.87
CA LYS A 191 -18.71 5.86 -2.76
C LYS A 191 -18.87 7.08 -3.66
N GLY A 192 -17.83 7.89 -3.73
CA GLY A 192 -17.76 9.08 -4.58
C GLY A 192 -16.49 9.06 -5.42
N TYR A 193 -16.51 9.76 -6.55
CA TYR A 193 -15.28 10.03 -7.28
C TYR A 193 -15.27 11.45 -7.85
N ALA A 194 -14.06 11.95 -8.06
CA ALA A 194 -13.77 13.19 -8.77
C ALA A 194 -12.69 12.92 -9.81
N LYS A 195 -12.92 13.32 -11.05
CA LYS A 195 -12.02 13.12 -12.18
C LYS A 195 -11.74 14.45 -12.87
N TYR A 196 -10.49 14.63 -13.25
CA TYR A 196 -9.96 15.85 -13.84
C TYR A 196 -9.08 15.48 -15.03
N ASP A 197 -9.28 16.11 -16.20
CA ASP A 197 -8.62 15.66 -17.44
C ASP A 197 -7.26 16.33 -17.74
N SER A 198 -6.81 17.27 -16.92
CA SER A 198 -5.55 17.98 -17.13
C SER A 198 -4.91 18.45 -15.82
N PHE A 199 -4.63 17.51 -14.91
CA PHE A 199 -3.97 17.79 -13.65
C PHE A 199 -2.48 18.08 -13.85
N ARG A 200 -2.04 19.26 -13.40
CA ARG A 200 -0.64 19.68 -13.52
C ARG A 200 -0.20 20.56 -12.36
N ILE A 201 0.99 20.29 -11.83
CA ILE A 201 1.64 21.11 -10.81
C ILE A 201 2.95 21.72 -11.32
N ALA A 202 3.38 22.79 -10.66
CA ALA A 202 4.65 23.46 -10.90
C ALA A 202 5.81 22.75 -10.18
N ASN A 203 7.03 23.21 -10.42
CA ASN A 203 8.22 22.71 -9.73
C ASN A 203 8.36 23.30 -8.31
N GLU A 204 9.40 22.90 -7.59
CA GLU A 204 9.69 23.39 -6.24
C GLU A 204 9.95 24.90 -6.18
N VAL A 205 10.60 25.49 -7.20
CA VAL A 205 10.87 26.94 -7.26
C VAL A 205 9.57 27.72 -7.21
N GLU A 206 8.53 27.22 -7.89
CA GLU A 206 7.17 27.75 -7.84
C GLU A 206 6.32 27.17 -6.69
N LYS A 207 6.96 26.54 -5.70
CA LYS A 207 6.32 25.94 -4.51
C LYS A 207 5.23 24.92 -4.86
N TYR A 208 5.50 24.13 -5.90
CA TYR A 208 4.61 23.09 -6.42
C TYR A 208 3.18 23.55 -6.69
N LYS A 209 3.00 24.82 -7.07
CA LYS A 209 1.70 25.43 -7.36
C LYS A 209 0.81 24.54 -8.24
N LEU A 210 -0.46 24.38 -7.86
CA LEU A 210 -1.46 23.69 -8.67
C LEU A 210 -1.78 24.55 -9.89
N ILE A 211 -1.28 24.18 -11.07
CA ILE A 211 -1.42 25.00 -12.28
C ILE A 211 -2.81 24.88 -12.87
N ARG A 212 -3.33 23.65 -12.96
CA ARG A 212 -4.63 23.35 -13.55
C ARG A 212 -5.09 21.94 -13.18
N THR A 213 -6.39 21.73 -13.28
CA THR A 213 -7.05 20.42 -13.17
C THR A 213 -7.76 20.04 -14.48
N GLY A 214 -8.18 21.01 -15.29
CA GLY A 214 -8.93 20.76 -16.52
C GLY A 214 -10.44 20.65 -16.26
N GLN A 215 -11.15 19.88 -17.07
CA GLN A 215 -12.58 19.64 -16.90
C GLN A 215 -12.83 18.61 -15.80
N TYR A 216 -13.75 18.96 -14.89
CA TYR A 216 -14.22 18.09 -13.82
C TYR A 216 -15.36 17.19 -14.32
N THR A 217 -15.32 15.92 -13.94
CA THR A 217 -16.46 15.01 -13.95
C THR A 217 -16.47 14.18 -12.66
N GLY A 218 -17.65 13.76 -12.20
CA GLY A 218 -17.75 12.87 -11.05
C GLY A 218 -18.97 13.11 -10.17
N THR A 219 -19.09 12.27 -9.15
CA THR A 219 -20.23 12.24 -8.22
C THR A 219 -19.94 12.91 -6.88
N ALA A 220 -18.68 13.22 -6.58
CA ALA A 220 -18.27 13.81 -5.29
C ALA A 220 -18.35 15.34 -5.25
N GLY A 221 -18.69 15.99 -6.36
CA GLY A 221 -18.59 17.44 -6.54
C GLY A 221 -17.12 17.91 -6.64
N ASP A 222 -16.93 19.15 -7.11
CA ASP A 222 -15.60 19.70 -7.40
C ASP A 222 -15.03 20.50 -6.24
N SER A 223 -14.40 19.81 -5.28
CA SER A 223 -13.72 20.44 -4.13
C SER A 223 -12.24 20.77 -4.37
N LEU A 224 -11.73 20.59 -5.59
CA LEU A 224 -10.35 20.94 -5.95
C LEU A 224 -10.25 22.24 -6.75
N LYS A 225 -11.32 22.65 -7.45
CA LYS A 225 -11.33 23.87 -8.27
C LYS A 225 -10.86 25.12 -7.55
N GLY A 226 -11.28 25.32 -6.29
CA GLY A 226 -10.89 26.46 -5.47
C GLY A 226 -9.40 26.51 -5.13
N HIS A 227 -8.67 25.41 -5.31
CA HIS A 227 -7.25 25.29 -5.02
C HIS A 227 -6.35 25.61 -6.22
N ILE A 228 -6.92 25.81 -7.41
CA ILE A 228 -6.13 26.15 -8.61
C ILE A 228 -5.42 27.49 -8.40
N GLY A 229 -4.12 27.50 -8.68
CA GLY A 229 -3.23 28.66 -8.48
C GLY A 229 -2.61 28.74 -7.08
N ALA A 230 -3.08 27.94 -6.11
CA ALA A 230 -2.48 27.90 -4.79
C ALA A 230 -1.14 27.15 -4.79
N LYS A 231 -0.22 27.60 -3.93
CA LYS A 231 1.05 26.94 -3.66
C LYS A 231 0.83 25.84 -2.63
N PHE A 232 1.70 24.84 -2.62
CA PHE A 232 1.66 23.80 -1.61
C PHE A 232 2.16 24.35 -0.27
N SER A 233 1.53 23.98 0.84
CA SER A 233 1.92 24.39 2.19
C SER A 233 2.01 23.19 3.11
N THR A 234 2.99 23.20 4.00
CA THR A 234 3.21 22.21 5.07
C THR A 234 3.30 22.93 6.41
N LYS A 235 3.33 22.17 7.51
CA LYS A 235 3.40 22.74 8.87
C LYS A 235 4.61 23.66 9.11
N ASP A 236 5.69 23.44 8.39
CA ASP A 236 6.97 24.16 8.48
C ASP A 236 7.21 25.13 7.31
N GLN A 237 6.34 25.16 6.29
CA GLN A 237 6.49 26.06 5.15
C GLN A 237 5.12 26.59 4.69
N ASP A 238 4.76 27.76 5.22
CA ASP A 238 3.53 28.48 4.86
C ASP A 238 3.69 29.18 3.50
N ASN A 239 2.92 28.74 2.51
CA ASN A 239 2.81 29.36 1.19
C ASN A 239 1.35 29.66 0.82
N ASP A 240 0.43 29.58 1.78
CA ASP A 240 -0.98 29.84 1.51
C ASP A 240 -1.26 31.35 1.53
N VAL A 241 -2.52 31.73 1.31
CA VAL A 241 -2.90 33.16 1.23
C VAL A 241 -3.64 33.63 2.49
N HIS A 242 -3.78 32.77 3.50
CA HIS A 242 -4.48 33.08 4.74
C HIS A 242 -3.60 33.94 5.64
N ALA A 243 -4.05 35.17 5.91
CA ALA A 243 -3.24 36.14 6.65
C ALA A 243 -3.16 35.87 8.16
N GLU A 244 -4.08 35.05 8.70
CA GLU A 244 -4.25 34.86 10.15
C GLU A 244 -3.53 33.60 10.67
N GLY A 245 -2.82 32.87 9.81
CA GLY A 245 -1.99 31.74 10.20
C GLY A 245 -1.83 30.71 9.09
N ASN A 246 -1.00 29.70 9.35
CA ASN A 246 -0.71 28.63 8.41
C ASN A 246 -1.85 27.60 8.38
N CYS A 247 -2.53 27.49 7.23
CA CYS A 247 -3.63 26.53 7.03
C CYS A 247 -3.20 25.09 7.29
N ALA A 248 -1.95 24.73 6.98
CA ALA A 248 -1.42 23.39 7.21
C ALA A 248 -1.40 23.02 8.70
N VAL A 249 -1.10 24.00 9.57
CA VAL A 249 -1.12 23.81 11.03
C VAL A 249 -2.56 23.78 11.56
N LEU A 250 -3.42 24.67 11.07
CA LEU A 250 -4.82 24.76 11.51
C LEU A 250 -5.62 23.49 11.17
N TYR A 251 -5.35 22.90 10.00
CA TYR A 251 -6.11 21.77 9.45
C TYR A 251 -5.32 20.46 9.35
N MET A 252 -4.21 20.38 10.08
CA MET A 252 -3.43 19.17 10.35
C MET A 252 -3.10 18.33 9.10
N GLY A 253 -2.61 18.98 8.06
CA GLY A 253 -2.26 18.33 6.80
C GLY A 253 -1.27 19.12 5.98
N ALA A 254 -1.14 18.74 4.70
CA ALA A 254 -0.42 19.54 3.71
C ALA A 254 -1.15 19.49 2.37
N TRP A 255 -1.39 20.66 1.80
CA TRP A 255 -2.19 20.78 0.59
C TRP A 255 -1.91 22.09 -0.15
N TRP A 256 -2.56 22.26 -1.30
CA TRP A 256 -2.63 23.54 -2.01
C TRP A 256 -3.62 24.48 -1.32
N TYR A 257 -3.33 24.89 -0.08
CA TYR A 257 -4.26 25.68 0.72
C TYR A 257 -4.47 27.11 0.16
N THR A 258 -5.69 27.61 0.32
CA THR A 258 -6.09 29.00 0.04
C THR A 258 -6.47 29.72 1.33
N LYS A 259 -7.77 29.78 1.69
CA LYS A 259 -8.30 30.32 2.97
C LYS A 259 -9.48 29.48 3.51
N CYS A 260 -9.29 28.25 3.93
CA CYS A 260 -8.09 27.44 3.79
C CYS A 260 -8.28 26.32 2.78
N HIS A 261 -9.42 25.61 2.81
CA HIS A 261 -9.66 24.54 1.85
C HIS A 261 -11.13 24.21 1.63
N SER A 262 -11.40 23.62 0.46
CA SER A 262 -12.59 22.79 0.22
C SER A 262 -12.25 21.30 0.16
N SER A 263 -10.97 20.94 0.06
CA SER A 263 -10.48 19.55 0.13
C SER A 263 -9.20 19.45 0.96
N ASN A 264 -9.06 18.38 1.72
CA ASN A 264 -7.89 18.10 2.57
C ASN A 264 -7.61 16.60 2.64
N LEU A 265 -7.33 15.97 1.48
CA LEU A 265 -7.11 14.51 1.42
C LEU A 265 -5.87 14.04 2.20
N ASN A 266 -4.98 14.98 2.56
CA ASN A 266 -3.80 14.75 3.38
C ASN A 266 -4.00 15.19 4.84
N GLY A 267 -5.23 15.44 5.26
CA GLY A 267 -5.56 15.77 6.65
C GLY A 267 -5.36 14.59 7.60
N HIS A 268 -5.60 14.85 8.88
CA HIS A 268 -5.43 13.90 9.97
C HIS A 268 -6.49 12.79 9.87
N TYR A 269 -6.05 11.53 9.77
CA TYR A 269 -6.95 10.41 9.48
C TYR A 269 -7.95 10.21 10.63
N GLY A 270 -9.23 10.08 10.30
CA GLY A 270 -10.30 9.85 11.27
C GLY A 270 -10.63 11.03 12.19
N ASP A 271 -10.00 12.20 11.99
CA ASP A 271 -10.32 13.39 12.77
C ASP A 271 -11.73 13.90 12.43
N LYS A 272 -12.55 14.07 13.47
CA LYS A 272 -13.93 14.56 13.37
C LYS A 272 -14.05 16.03 13.75
N SER A 273 -12.95 16.65 14.15
CA SER A 273 -12.89 18.09 14.38
C SER A 273 -13.09 18.83 13.07
N TYR A 274 -13.70 20.02 13.14
CA TYR A 274 -14.01 20.81 11.95
C TYR A 274 -12.80 20.97 11.01
N ALA A 275 -12.95 20.41 9.82
CA ALA A 275 -12.06 20.54 8.66
C ALA A 275 -10.61 20.03 8.85
N LYS A 276 -10.33 19.22 9.87
CA LYS A 276 -8.99 18.65 10.13
C LYS A 276 -8.79 17.26 9.53
N GLY A 277 -9.88 16.62 9.11
CA GLY A 277 -9.91 15.25 8.64
C GLY A 277 -9.45 15.08 7.20
N VAL A 278 -9.61 13.86 6.68
CA VAL A 278 -9.51 13.57 5.25
C VAL A 278 -10.78 14.09 4.57
N ASP A 279 -10.77 15.36 4.17
CA ASP A 279 -12.02 16.05 3.81
C ASP A 279 -12.21 16.24 2.30
N TRP A 280 -13.47 16.15 1.87
CA TRP A 280 -13.95 16.58 0.56
C TRP A 280 -15.30 17.29 0.71
N TYR A 281 -15.29 18.62 0.76
CA TYR A 281 -16.41 19.44 1.20
C TYR A 281 -17.72 19.14 0.45
N SER A 282 -17.67 19.07 -0.88
CA SER A 282 -18.84 18.84 -1.71
C SER A 282 -19.43 17.43 -1.61
N PHE A 283 -18.73 16.49 -0.96
CA PHE A 283 -19.18 15.11 -0.78
C PHE A 283 -19.61 14.81 0.65
N THR A 284 -18.78 15.16 1.64
CA THR A 284 -19.01 14.82 3.06
C THR A 284 -19.05 16.02 4.00
N GLY A 285 -18.78 17.24 3.50
CA GLY A 285 -18.64 18.45 4.30
C GLY A 285 -17.32 18.47 5.09
N HIS A 286 -17.25 19.32 6.12
CA HIS A 286 -16.06 19.50 6.98
C HIS A 286 -16.14 18.76 8.33
N HIS A 287 -17.21 18.01 8.59
CA HIS A 287 -17.41 17.31 9.86
C HIS A 287 -17.30 15.79 9.73
N ASN A 288 -17.06 15.29 8.51
CA ASN A 288 -17.03 13.87 8.22
C ASN A 288 -15.79 13.56 7.38
N SER A 289 -14.75 13.06 8.06
CA SER A 289 -13.56 12.52 7.40
C SER A 289 -13.95 11.32 6.54
N LEU A 290 -13.39 11.25 5.34
CA LEU A 290 -13.37 10.05 4.52
C LEU A 290 -12.62 8.93 5.26
N VAL A 291 -13.07 7.69 5.07
CA VAL A 291 -12.35 6.48 5.54
C VAL A 291 -11.43 5.90 4.48
N TYR A 292 -11.66 6.28 3.22
CA TYR A 292 -10.82 5.91 2.09
C TYR A 292 -10.69 7.07 1.12
N ALA A 293 -9.46 7.32 0.66
CA ALA A 293 -9.16 8.19 -0.45
C ALA A 293 -7.99 7.60 -1.27
N LYS A 294 -8.13 7.53 -2.59
CA LYS A 294 -7.06 7.09 -3.49
C LYS A 294 -6.96 8.05 -4.67
N MET A 295 -5.78 8.65 -4.86
CA MET A 295 -5.48 9.53 -5.99
C MET A 295 -4.60 8.80 -7.00
N MET A 296 -4.95 8.88 -8.28
CA MET A 296 -4.25 8.19 -9.36
C MET A 296 -4.10 9.07 -10.59
N LEU A 297 -2.97 8.94 -11.29
CA LEU A 297 -2.69 9.63 -12.54
C LEU A 297 -2.63 8.66 -13.71
N ARG A 298 -3.04 9.11 -14.88
CA ARG A 298 -2.68 8.47 -16.15
C ARG A 298 -2.64 9.51 -17.27
N ARG A 299 -2.04 9.15 -18.40
CA ARG A 299 -2.08 10.01 -19.58
C ARG A 299 -3.50 10.16 -20.11
N LYS A 300 -3.90 11.38 -20.48
CA LYS A 300 -5.20 11.63 -21.11
C LYS A 300 -5.29 10.86 -22.43
N ARG A 301 -6.37 10.07 -22.57
CA ARG A 301 -6.73 9.39 -23.82
C ARG A 301 -7.42 10.41 -24.75
N GLY A 302 -7.04 10.39 -26.03
CA GLY A 302 -7.60 11.26 -27.06
C GLY A 302 -9.02 10.90 -27.45
#